data_AF-A0A1G8B5H3-F1
#
_entry.id   AF-A0A1G8B5H3-F1
#
_cell.length_a   1.000
_cell.length_b   1.000
_cell.length_c   1.000
_cell.angle_alpha   90.00
_cell.angle_beta   90.00
_cell.angle_gamma   90.00
#
_symmetry.space_group_name_H-M   'P 1'
#
loop_
_entity.id
_entity.type
_entity.pdbx_description
1 polymer ?
#
loop_
_entity_poly.entity_id
_entity_poly.type
_entity_poly.pdbx_seq_one_letter_code
_entity_poly.pdbx_strand_id
1 'polypeptide(L)'
;MKSTILFFVAFLGFYAVKAQTYKNGFRADVCACLEEESLKRTLTENAFKACLRETLPKYAAQIDAEIVESDVNLKFQKGQLARKGLLVAMQYELIYSCDVYFKHLDYQRTSKKLIARENAKETDLEKYNQMVALTPTKMAYYMRGQLQFNLGNIKAAEADVNKSLEINPFRENVKSTRHELLLLAWVYEEQEKYSAAVELYDKIYMGDYDVEVARFRALADRKGGGTVFNSPKVEQIEQIELIKDNKRATRRRAAESNKSSNEIEKKSRTTTRSNAVKVEKKKDTASLRKLLKIDR
;
A
#
# COMPACT_ATOMS: atom_id res chain seq x y z
N MET A 1 38.60 -12.89 49.64
CA MET A 1 37.69 -11.73 49.48
C MET A 1 36.94 -11.89 48.16
N LYS A 2 35.61 -11.77 48.23
CA LYS A 2 34.64 -12.09 47.16
C LYS A 2 34.59 -11.00 46.09
N SER A 3 34.65 -11.44 44.83
CA SER A 3 33.74 -11.12 43.72
C SER A 3 33.26 -9.66 43.52
N THR A 4 33.72 -9.04 42.43
CA THR A 4 33.02 -7.93 41.75
C THR A 4 33.24 -8.00 40.24
N ILE A 5 32.52 -8.90 39.58
CA ILE A 5 32.14 -8.73 38.17
C ILE A 5 30.67 -9.13 38.09
N LEU A 6 29.76 -8.16 38.06
CA LEU A 6 28.45 -8.34 37.41
C LEU A 6 27.69 -7.01 37.28
N PHE A 7 26.83 -6.99 36.25
CA PHE A 7 25.80 -6.00 35.93
C PHE A 7 26.20 -4.78 35.12
N PHE A 8 26.37 -4.97 33.81
CA PHE A 8 25.94 -3.94 32.84
C PHE A 8 25.49 -4.52 31.49
N VAL A 9 24.74 -5.63 31.47
CA VAL A 9 24.07 -6.11 30.24
C VAL A 9 22.72 -6.76 30.58
N ALA A 10 21.73 -5.98 31.02
CA ALA A 10 20.38 -6.52 31.28
C ALA A 10 19.23 -5.54 31.00
N PHE A 11 19.46 -4.43 30.27
CA PHE A 11 18.40 -3.47 29.95
C PHE A 11 17.93 -3.51 28.48
N LEU A 12 18.72 -4.08 27.56
CA LEU A 12 18.33 -4.20 26.14
C LEU A 12 17.43 -5.41 25.86
N GLY A 13 17.46 -6.45 26.69
CA GLY A 13 16.67 -7.68 26.50
C GLY A 13 15.19 -7.54 26.87
N PHE A 14 14.83 -6.67 27.82
CA PHE A 14 13.45 -6.55 28.31
C PHE A 14 12.52 -5.79 27.35
N TYR A 15 13.04 -4.83 26.58
CA TYR A 15 12.22 -4.04 25.65
C TYR A 15 11.84 -4.82 24.39
N ALA A 16 12.75 -5.63 23.83
CA ALA A 16 12.47 -6.46 22.67
C ALA A 16 11.40 -7.54 22.96
N VAL A 17 11.42 -8.11 24.17
CA VAL A 17 10.41 -9.10 24.61
C VAL A 17 9.04 -8.45 24.75
N LYS A 18 8.94 -7.25 25.32
CA LYS A 18 7.65 -6.53 25.47
C LYS A 18 7.03 -6.14 24.11
N ALA A 19 7.84 -5.75 23.12
CA ALA A 19 7.33 -5.37 21.81
C ALA A 19 6.73 -6.53 21.01
N GLN A 20 7.34 -7.71 21.11
CA GLN A 20 6.77 -8.91 20.50
C GLN A 20 5.49 -9.36 21.21
N THR A 21 5.37 -9.11 22.53
CA THR A 21 4.20 -9.55 23.30
C THR A 21 2.92 -8.80 22.95
N TYR A 22 2.96 -7.47 22.78
CA TYR A 22 1.72 -6.72 22.51
C TYR A 22 1.18 -7.01 21.11
N LYS A 23 2.04 -7.16 20.09
CA LYS A 23 1.60 -7.49 18.71
C LYS A 23 0.97 -8.88 18.65
N ASN A 24 1.52 -9.85 19.38
CA ASN A 24 0.94 -11.18 19.47
C ASN A 24 -0.43 -11.15 20.16
N GLY A 25 -0.56 -10.43 21.28
CA GLY A 25 -1.85 -10.21 21.94
C GLY A 25 -2.85 -9.51 21.03
N PHE A 26 -2.43 -8.46 20.32
CA PHE A 26 -3.26 -7.73 19.37
C PHE A 26 -3.81 -8.64 18.27
N ARG A 27 -2.94 -9.48 17.68
CA ARG A 27 -3.37 -10.47 16.67
C ARG A 27 -4.39 -11.46 17.24
N ALA A 28 -4.15 -11.98 18.45
CA ALA A 28 -5.05 -12.92 19.10
C ALA A 28 -6.43 -12.29 19.37
N ASP A 29 -6.47 -11.07 19.94
CA ASP A 29 -7.73 -10.38 20.24
C ASP A 29 -8.52 -10.01 18.99
N VAL A 30 -7.83 -9.56 17.93
CA VAL A 30 -8.48 -9.29 16.63
C VAL A 30 -9.02 -10.59 16.03
N CYS A 31 -8.28 -11.69 16.13
CA CYS A 31 -8.76 -12.99 15.63
C CYS A 31 -9.98 -13.48 16.42
N ALA A 32 -9.96 -13.40 17.74
CA ALA A 32 -11.10 -13.78 18.58
C ALA A 32 -12.36 -12.98 18.22
N CYS A 33 -12.23 -11.68 17.96
CA CYS A 33 -13.34 -10.86 17.46
C CYS A 33 -13.86 -11.34 16.10
N LEU A 34 -12.96 -11.69 15.16
CA LEU A 34 -13.34 -12.21 13.85
C LEU A 34 -14.01 -13.59 13.94
N GLU A 35 -13.54 -14.45 14.83
CA GLU A 35 -14.15 -15.75 15.11
C GLU A 35 -15.58 -15.56 15.59
N GLU A 36 -15.81 -14.69 16.57
CA GLU A 36 -17.16 -14.36 17.06
C GLU A 36 -18.06 -13.78 15.96
N GLU A 37 -17.55 -12.86 15.14
CA GLU A 37 -18.30 -12.29 14.02
C GLU A 37 -18.65 -13.33 12.95
N SER A 38 -17.76 -14.30 12.72
CA SER A 38 -17.97 -15.37 11.74
C SER A 38 -19.09 -16.34 12.13
N LEU A 39 -19.39 -16.47 13.43
CA LEU A 39 -20.51 -17.27 13.93
C LEU A 39 -21.86 -16.60 13.66
N LYS A 40 -21.89 -15.28 13.50
CA LYS A 40 -23.12 -14.50 13.29
C LYS A 40 -23.46 -14.34 11.81
N ARG A 41 -22.43 -14.22 10.96
CA ARG A 41 -22.57 -13.88 9.53
C ARG A 41 -21.31 -14.18 8.74
N THR A 42 -21.43 -14.19 7.41
CA THR A 42 -20.27 -14.15 6.53
C THR A 42 -19.42 -12.93 6.85
N LEU A 43 -18.11 -13.15 7.07
CA LEU A 43 -17.18 -12.07 7.34
C LEU A 43 -17.14 -11.06 6.20
N THR A 44 -16.96 -9.80 6.57
CA THR A 44 -16.86 -8.67 5.64
C THR A 44 -15.65 -7.81 5.99
N GLU A 45 -15.19 -7.01 5.03
CA GLU A 45 -14.14 -6.02 5.28
C GLU A 45 -14.53 -5.04 6.40
N ASN A 46 -15.82 -4.72 6.54
CA ASN A 46 -16.33 -3.85 7.59
C ASN A 46 -16.23 -4.51 8.98
N ALA A 47 -16.54 -5.80 9.09
CA ALA A 47 -16.36 -6.56 10.34
C ALA A 47 -14.88 -6.57 10.76
N PHE A 48 -13.98 -6.81 9.82
CA PHE A 48 -12.54 -6.74 10.07
C PHE A 48 -12.08 -5.36 10.56
N LYS A 49 -12.49 -4.28 9.88
CA LYS A 49 -12.20 -2.91 10.31
C LYS A 49 -12.78 -2.59 11.69
N ALA A 50 -13.97 -3.10 12.01
CA ALA A 50 -14.59 -2.94 13.32
C ALA A 50 -13.76 -3.62 14.41
N CYS A 51 -13.40 -4.89 14.23
CA CYS A 51 -12.55 -5.63 15.17
C CYS A 51 -11.21 -4.95 15.43
N LEU A 52 -10.56 -4.43 14.39
CA LEU A 52 -9.34 -3.65 14.53
C LEU A 52 -9.55 -2.38 15.37
N ARG A 53 -10.61 -1.61 15.07
CA ARG A 53 -10.93 -0.36 15.76
C ARG A 53 -11.28 -0.57 17.23
N GLU A 54 -11.98 -1.64 17.55
CA GLU A 54 -12.38 -1.99 18.93
C GLU A 54 -11.22 -2.54 19.75
N THR A 55 -10.28 -3.23 19.11
CA THR A 55 -9.10 -3.78 19.78
C THR A 55 -8.02 -2.73 20.04
N LEU A 56 -7.82 -1.77 19.12
CA LEU A 56 -6.73 -0.78 19.18
C LEU A 56 -6.62 -0.01 20.51
N PRO A 57 -7.70 0.48 21.13
CA PRO A 57 -7.62 1.21 22.40
C PRO A 57 -7.01 0.39 23.55
N LYS A 58 -7.22 -0.94 23.57
CA LYS A 58 -6.69 -1.84 24.62
C LYS A 58 -5.16 -1.87 24.64
N TYR A 59 -4.54 -1.64 23.48
CA TYR A 59 -3.08 -1.73 23.28
C TYR A 59 -2.41 -0.35 23.15
N ALA A 60 -3.17 0.74 23.19
CA ALA A 60 -2.67 2.10 22.98
C ALA A 60 -1.51 2.46 23.94
N ALA A 61 -1.64 2.12 25.22
CA ALA A 61 -0.61 2.41 26.22
C ALA A 61 0.69 1.63 25.98
N GLN A 62 0.60 0.37 25.52
CA GLN A 62 1.78 -0.45 25.19
C GLN A 62 2.48 0.09 23.94
N ILE A 63 1.72 0.50 22.93
CA ILE A 63 2.25 1.14 21.71
C ILE A 63 3.00 2.43 22.07
N ASP A 64 2.41 3.30 22.91
CA ASP A 64 3.04 4.57 23.29
C ASP A 64 4.27 4.39 24.19
N ALA A 65 4.34 3.29 24.96
CA ALA A 65 5.46 2.97 25.82
C ALA A 65 6.75 2.64 25.04
N GLU A 66 6.64 2.23 23.78
CA GLU A 66 7.79 1.96 22.91
C GLU A 66 8.37 3.22 22.27
N ILE A 67 7.66 4.34 22.36
CA ILE A 67 8.02 5.58 21.69
C ILE A 67 8.86 6.43 22.63
N VAL A 68 10.18 6.32 22.45
CA VAL A 68 11.16 7.18 23.10
C VAL A 68 11.28 8.48 22.30
N GLU A 69 10.55 9.50 22.74
CA GLU A 69 10.57 10.85 22.16
C GLU A 69 10.26 11.87 23.26
N SER A 70 11.07 12.93 23.34
CA SER A 70 10.95 13.99 24.35
C SER A 70 9.95 15.08 23.94
N ASP A 71 9.85 15.38 22.64
CA ASP A 71 8.87 16.36 22.15
C ASP A 71 7.47 15.75 22.16
N VAL A 72 6.54 16.36 22.90
CA VAL A 72 5.18 15.84 23.09
C VAL A 72 4.40 15.74 21.76
N ASN A 73 4.56 16.72 20.87
CA ASN A 73 3.87 16.75 19.58
C ASN A 73 4.44 15.68 18.65
N LEU A 74 5.77 15.53 18.62
CA LEU A 74 6.42 14.51 17.81
C LEU A 74 6.15 13.10 18.35
N LYS A 75 6.09 12.94 19.67
CA LYS A 75 5.70 11.68 20.32
C LYS A 75 4.28 11.28 19.93
N PHE A 76 3.35 12.22 19.96
CA PHE A 76 1.98 12.00 19.51
C PHE A 76 1.93 11.58 18.03
N GLN A 77 2.65 12.28 17.14
CA GLN A 77 2.71 11.94 15.71
C GLN A 77 3.28 10.54 15.47
N LYS A 78 4.39 10.19 16.15
CA LYS A 78 4.99 8.85 16.10
C LYS A 78 4.00 7.79 16.62
N GLY A 79 3.23 8.11 17.66
CA GLY A 79 2.17 7.25 18.20
C GLY A 79 1.07 6.96 17.19
N GLN A 80 0.62 7.97 16.46
CA GLN A 80 -0.39 7.78 15.41
C GLN A 80 0.17 6.97 14.23
N LEU A 81 1.43 7.21 13.86
CA LEU A 81 2.10 6.44 12.81
C LEU A 81 2.26 4.97 13.20
N ALA A 82 2.66 4.68 14.43
CA ALA A 82 2.80 3.32 14.95
C ALA A 82 1.46 2.56 14.94
N ARG A 83 0.38 3.22 15.37
CA ARG A 83 -0.99 2.65 15.30
C ARG A 83 -1.42 2.38 13.86
N LYS A 84 -1.22 3.35 12.95
CA LYS A 84 -1.54 3.17 11.52
C LYS A 84 -0.74 2.01 10.91
N GLY A 85 0.56 1.93 11.20
CA GLY A 85 1.42 0.84 10.76
C GLY A 85 0.94 -0.52 11.27
N LEU A 86 0.58 -0.61 12.55
CA LEU A 86 0.02 -1.83 13.14
C LEU A 86 -1.26 -2.28 12.41
N LEU A 87 -2.20 -1.36 12.19
CA LEU A 87 -3.45 -1.65 11.49
C LEU A 87 -3.22 -2.11 10.04
N VAL A 88 -2.26 -1.50 9.35
CA VAL A 88 -1.87 -1.90 7.99
C VAL A 88 -1.25 -3.29 8.00
N ALA A 89 -0.33 -3.57 8.92
CA ALA A 89 0.34 -4.86 9.05
C ALA A 89 -0.65 -6.01 9.32
N MET A 90 -1.69 -5.76 10.12
CA MET A 90 -2.70 -6.80 10.40
C MET A 90 -3.44 -7.31 9.17
N GLN A 91 -3.50 -6.55 8.08
CA GLN A 91 -4.18 -7.00 6.86
C GLN A 91 -3.49 -8.21 6.22
N TYR A 92 -2.20 -8.43 6.47
CA TYR A 92 -1.45 -9.56 5.92
C TYR A 92 -0.77 -10.42 6.98
N GLU A 93 -0.40 -9.88 8.14
CA GLU A 93 0.20 -10.68 9.22
C GLU A 93 -0.81 -11.60 9.91
N LEU A 94 -2.06 -11.15 10.06
CA LEU A 94 -3.11 -11.93 10.71
C LEU A 94 -3.44 -13.21 9.92
N ILE A 95 -3.10 -13.24 8.63
CA ILE A 95 -3.25 -14.40 7.75
C ILE A 95 -2.53 -15.61 8.32
N TYR A 96 -1.41 -15.46 9.03
CA TYR A 96 -0.65 -16.59 9.56
C TYR A 96 -1.18 -17.14 10.87
N SER A 97 -1.88 -16.32 11.67
CA SER A 97 -2.28 -16.66 13.03
C SER A 97 -3.80 -16.74 13.22
N CYS A 98 -4.59 -16.49 12.18
CA CYS A 98 -6.05 -16.49 12.26
C CYS A 98 -6.68 -17.27 11.10
N ASP A 99 -7.16 -18.48 11.38
CA ASP A 99 -7.72 -19.39 10.38
C ASP A 99 -8.97 -18.87 9.72
N VAL A 100 -9.86 -18.27 10.50
CA VAL A 100 -11.11 -17.70 9.99
C VAL A 100 -10.82 -16.56 9.03
N TYR A 101 -9.84 -15.70 9.35
CA TYR A 101 -9.43 -14.61 8.47
C TYR A 101 -8.77 -15.11 7.18
N PHE A 102 -7.85 -16.08 7.29
CA PHE A 102 -7.22 -16.73 6.13
C PHE A 102 -8.27 -17.36 5.20
N LYS A 103 -9.18 -18.18 5.74
CA LYS A 103 -10.25 -18.82 4.96
C LYS A 103 -11.14 -17.80 4.28
N HIS A 104 -11.49 -16.71 4.97
CA HIS A 104 -12.27 -15.62 4.38
C HIS A 104 -11.56 -14.98 3.18
N LEU A 105 -10.30 -14.60 3.33
CA LEU A 105 -9.54 -13.99 2.24
C LEU A 105 -9.29 -14.94 1.08
N ASP A 106 -8.98 -16.20 1.36
CA ASP A 106 -8.74 -17.22 0.34
C ASP A 106 -10.02 -17.53 -0.45
N TYR A 107 -11.16 -17.61 0.24
CA TYR A 107 -12.48 -17.73 -0.40
C TYR A 107 -12.79 -16.54 -1.30
N GLN A 108 -12.60 -15.31 -0.81
CA GLN A 108 -12.84 -14.10 -1.61
C GLN A 108 -11.98 -14.07 -2.88
N ARG A 109 -10.71 -14.48 -2.76
CA ARG A 109 -9.80 -14.57 -3.89
C ARG A 109 -10.24 -15.64 -4.90
N THR A 110 -10.60 -16.81 -4.41
CA THR A 110 -11.08 -17.93 -5.25
C THR A 110 -12.39 -17.56 -5.95
N SER A 111 -13.33 -16.93 -5.25
CA SER A 111 -14.60 -16.46 -5.81
C SER A 111 -14.37 -15.46 -6.94
N LYS A 112 -13.52 -14.43 -6.74
CA LYS A 112 -13.17 -13.47 -7.80
C LYS A 112 -12.56 -14.14 -9.02
N LYS A 113 -11.67 -15.12 -8.81
CA LYS A 113 -11.07 -15.92 -9.89
C LYS A 113 -12.14 -16.68 -10.66
N LEU A 114 -13.04 -17.38 -9.99
CA LEU A 114 -14.12 -18.15 -10.62
C LEU A 114 -15.07 -17.26 -11.44
N ILE A 115 -15.43 -16.09 -10.93
CA ILE A 115 -16.22 -15.09 -11.67
C ILE A 115 -15.47 -14.64 -12.94
N ALA A 116 -14.16 -14.42 -12.86
CA ALA A 116 -13.36 -14.08 -14.04
C ALA A 116 -13.31 -15.23 -15.06
N ARG A 117 -13.27 -16.49 -14.61
CA ARG A 117 -13.34 -17.67 -15.48
C ARG A 117 -14.68 -17.81 -16.18
N GLU A 118 -15.78 -17.63 -15.45
CA GLU A 118 -17.14 -17.69 -15.98
C GLU A 118 -17.38 -16.65 -17.09
N ASN A 119 -16.76 -15.47 -16.95
CA ASN A 119 -16.85 -14.41 -17.94
C ASN A 119 -15.87 -14.55 -19.12
N ALA A 120 -14.89 -15.46 -19.04
CA ALA A 120 -13.92 -15.68 -20.10
C ALA A 120 -14.51 -16.57 -21.20
N LYS A 121 -14.31 -16.16 -22.45
CA LYS A 121 -14.83 -16.88 -23.61
C LYS A 121 -13.69 -17.35 -24.51
N GLU A 122 -13.69 -18.63 -24.86
CA GLU A 122 -12.76 -19.19 -25.84
C GLU A 122 -12.85 -18.46 -27.20
N THR A 123 -14.04 -17.96 -27.57
CA THR A 123 -14.23 -17.17 -28.80
C THR A 123 -13.44 -15.86 -28.81
N ASP A 124 -13.08 -15.30 -27.65
CA ASP A 124 -12.27 -14.09 -27.59
C ASP A 124 -10.78 -14.39 -27.83
N LEU A 125 -10.35 -15.65 -27.71
CA LEU A 125 -8.97 -16.06 -27.94
C LEU A 125 -8.54 -15.80 -29.38
N GLU A 126 -9.45 -15.96 -30.35
CA GLU A 126 -9.17 -15.72 -31.77
C GLU A 126 -8.73 -14.27 -32.02
N LYS A 127 -9.38 -13.29 -31.37
CA LYS A 127 -9.00 -11.87 -31.48
C LYS A 127 -7.59 -11.63 -30.92
N TYR A 128 -7.26 -12.27 -29.80
CA TYR A 128 -5.94 -12.16 -29.20
C TYR A 128 -4.85 -12.87 -30.01
N ASN A 129 -5.18 -14.00 -30.64
CA ASN A 129 -4.29 -14.69 -31.57
C ASN A 129 -3.95 -13.81 -32.78
N GLN A 130 -4.97 -13.20 -33.40
CA GLN A 130 -4.77 -12.25 -34.49
C GLN A 130 -3.95 -11.04 -34.05
N MET A 131 -4.22 -10.48 -32.87
CA MET A 131 -3.44 -9.36 -32.34
C MET A 131 -1.96 -9.72 -32.16
N VAL A 132 -1.64 -10.88 -31.60
CA VAL A 132 -0.25 -11.34 -31.45
C VAL A 132 0.41 -11.58 -32.81
N ALA A 133 -0.32 -12.12 -33.79
CA ALA A 133 0.19 -12.36 -35.15
C ALA A 133 0.48 -11.06 -35.91
N LEU A 134 -0.39 -10.05 -35.78
CA LEU A 134 -0.27 -8.77 -36.49
C LEU A 134 0.66 -7.80 -35.78
N THR A 135 0.68 -7.78 -34.45
CA THR A 135 1.44 -6.82 -33.66
C THR A 135 1.96 -7.49 -32.37
N PRO A 136 3.09 -8.22 -32.43
CA PRO A 136 3.63 -8.98 -31.31
C PRO A 136 4.28 -8.06 -30.26
N THR A 137 3.46 -7.32 -29.51
CA THR A 137 3.89 -6.41 -28.44
C THR A 137 3.78 -7.06 -27.07
N LYS A 138 4.47 -6.51 -26.06
CA LYS A 138 4.34 -6.97 -24.67
C LYS A 138 2.88 -7.00 -24.21
N MET A 139 2.11 -6.00 -24.62
CA MET A 139 0.69 -5.89 -24.26
C MET A 139 -0.13 -6.99 -24.92
N ALA A 140 0.13 -7.28 -26.20
CA ALA A 140 -0.60 -8.31 -26.92
C ALA A 140 -0.44 -9.70 -26.26
N TYR A 141 0.81 -10.07 -25.93
CA TYR A 141 1.09 -11.31 -25.21
C TYR A 141 0.50 -11.30 -23.79
N TYR A 142 0.62 -10.20 -23.03
CA TYR A 142 0.06 -10.12 -21.68
C TYR A 142 -1.47 -10.30 -21.68
N MET A 143 -2.19 -9.64 -22.60
CA MET A 143 -3.65 -9.75 -22.67
C MET A 143 -4.09 -11.17 -23.07
N ARG A 144 -3.38 -11.81 -24.01
CA ARG A 144 -3.66 -13.20 -24.37
C ARG A 144 -3.38 -14.15 -23.21
N GLY A 145 -2.27 -13.96 -22.50
CA GLY A 145 -1.92 -14.74 -21.31
C GLY A 145 -2.94 -14.57 -20.18
N GLN A 146 -3.48 -13.36 -19.99
CA GLN A 146 -4.54 -13.10 -19.02
C GLN A 146 -5.84 -13.82 -19.39
N LEU A 147 -6.25 -13.79 -20.66
CA LEU A 147 -7.41 -14.54 -21.12
C LEU A 147 -7.21 -16.04 -20.94
N GLN A 148 -6.04 -16.57 -21.33
CA GLN A 148 -5.71 -17.98 -21.15
C GLN A 148 -5.72 -18.40 -19.68
N PHE A 149 -5.22 -17.55 -18.77
CA PHE A 149 -5.29 -17.81 -17.32
C PHE A 149 -6.75 -17.93 -16.85
N ASN A 150 -7.62 -17.02 -17.30
CA ASN A 150 -9.05 -17.06 -16.96
C ASN A 150 -9.74 -18.27 -17.58
N LEU A 151 -9.35 -18.71 -18.76
CA LEU A 151 -9.85 -19.95 -19.39
C LEU A 151 -9.31 -21.23 -18.72
N GLY A 152 -8.35 -21.11 -17.79
CA GLY A 152 -7.71 -22.26 -17.14
C GLY A 152 -6.60 -22.90 -17.97
N ASN A 153 -6.20 -22.28 -19.09
CA ASN A 153 -5.10 -22.70 -19.94
C ASN A 153 -3.73 -22.29 -19.32
N ILE A 154 -3.43 -22.80 -18.12
CA ILE A 154 -2.36 -22.30 -17.25
C ILE A 154 -0.96 -22.33 -17.92
N LYS A 155 -0.62 -23.40 -18.64
CA LYS A 155 0.68 -23.51 -19.34
C LYS A 155 0.83 -22.50 -20.47
N ALA A 156 -0.26 -22.25 -21.21
CA ALA A 156 -0.25 -21.29 -22.29
C ALA A 156 -0.13 -19.87 -21.70
N ALA A 157 -0.86 -19.58 -20.62
CA ALA A 157 -0.79 -18.31 -19.90
C ALA A 157 0.63 -18.01 -19.42
N GLU A 158 1.31 -19.01 -18.85
CA GLU A 158 2.72 -18.90 -18.45
C GLU A 158 3.62 -18.51 -19.63
N ALA A 159 3.47 -19.18 -20.77
CA ALA A 159 4.27 -18.91 -21.96
C ALA A 159 4.06 -17.48 -22.48
N ASP A 160 2.81 -17.03 -22.54
CA ASP A 160 2.46 -15.68 -23.00
C ASP A 160 2.95 -14.59 -22.04
N VAL A 161 2.82 -14.79 -20.73
CA VAL A 161 3.31 -13.83 -19.74
C VAL A 161 4.83 -13.75 -19.76
N ASN A 162 5.53 -14.88 -19.89
CA ASN A 162 6.98 -14.89 -20.04
C ASN A 162 7.42 -14.20 -21.34
N LYS A 163 6.71 -14.41 -22.45
CA LYS A 163 7.02 -13.72 -23.70
C LYS A 163 6.80 -12.22 -23.59
N SER A 164 5.74 -11.79 -22.89
CA SER A 164 5.48 -10.39 -22.58
C SER A 164 6.62 -9.74 -21.80
N LEU A 165 7.13 -10.42 -20.76
CA LEU A 165 8.29 -9.98 -19.98
C LEU A 165 9.57 -9.92 -20.83
N GLU A 166 9.81 -10.92 -21.67
CA GLU A 166 11.01 -11.03 -22.51
C GLU A 166 11.16 -9.83 -23.46
N ILE A 167 10.06 -9.44 -24.12
CA ILE A 167 10.06 -8.37 -25.13
C ILE A 167 9.78 -6.98 -24.54
N ASN A 168 9.50 -6.87 -23.23
CA ASN A 168 9.30 -5.59 -22.59
C ASN A 168 10.65 -4.83 -22.56
N PRO A 169 10.77 -3.66 -23.22
CA PRO A 169 12.03 -2.90 -23.23
C PRO A 169 12.43 -2.39 -21.83
N PHE A 170 11.50 -2.37 -20.88
CA PHE A 170 11.71 -1.98 -19.49
C PHE A 170 11.65 -3.18 -18.54
N ARG A 171 12.01 -4.39 -18.99
CA ARG A 171 11.90 -5.62 -18.20
C ARG A 171 12.65 -5.60 -16.85
N GLU A 172 13.72 -4.81 -16.75
CA GLU A 172 14.49 -4.63 -15.52
C GLU A 172 13.80 -3.67 -14.54
N ASN A 173 12.86 -2.85 -15.02
CA ASN A 173 12.06 -1.97 -14.17
C ASN A 173 10.84 -2.72 -13.64
N VAL A 174 10.93 -3.15 -12.38
CA VAL A 174 9.87 -3.86 -11.66
C VAL A 174 8.52 -3.15 -11.75
N LYS A 175 8.48 -1.81 -11.69
CA LYS A 175 7.22 -1.06 -11.78
C LYS A 175 6.59 -1.22 -13.17
N SER A 176 7.40 -1.25 -14.22
CA SER A 176 6.97 -1.43 -15.62
C SER A 176 6.56 -2.86 -15.98
N THR A 177 6.94 -3.85 -15.18
CA THR A 177 6.59 -5.27 -15.35
C THR A 177 5.66 -5.82 -14.26
N ARG A 178 5.17 -4.96 -13.35
CA ARG A 178 4.45 -5.39 -12.14
C ARG A 178 3.21 -6.23 -12.47
N HIS A 179 2.47 -5.89 -13.52
CA HIS A 179 1.25 -6.62 -13.90
C HIS A 179 1.57 -7.99 -14.46
N GLU A 180 2.58 -8.08 -15.31
CA GLU A 180 3.08 -9.33 -15.89
C GLU A 180 3.59 -10.26 -14.77
N LEU A 181 4.41 -9.75 -13.85
CA LEU A 181 4.94 -10.52 -12.71
C LEU A 181 3.83 -10.95 -11.74
N LEU A 182 2.82 -10.10 -11.51
CA LEU A 182 1.66 -10.45 -10.69
C LEU A 182 0.85 -11.59 -11.30
N LEU A 183 0.59 -11.56 -12.61
CA LEU A 183 -0.09 -12.64 -13.31
C LEU A 183 0.74 -13.94 -13.31
N LEU A 184 2.07 -13.84 -13.47
CA LEU A 184 2.96 -15.00 -13.37
C LEU A 184 2.93 -15.62 -11.97
N ALA A 185 2.85 -14.81 -10.91
CA ALA A 185 2.69 -15.32 -9.55
C ALA A 185 1.38 -16.10 -9.39
N TRP A 186 0.28 -15.61 -9.99
CA TRP A 186 -1.00 -16.33 -9.99
C TRP A 186 -0.95 -17.64 -10.77
N VAL A 187 -0.25 -17.65 -11.92
CA VAL A 187 0.02 -18.87 -12.69
C VAL A 187 0.76 -19.88 -11.83
N TYR A 188 1.80 -19.46 -11.08
CA TYR A 188 2.53 -20.34 -10.18
C TYR A 188 1.69 -20.85 -9.00
N GLU A 189 0.79 -20.04 -8.46
CA GLU A 189 -0.18 -20.52 -7.46
C GLU A 189 -1.12 -21.60 -8.00
N GLU A 190 -1.62 -21.48 -9.25
CA GLU A 190 -2.45 -22.53 -9.88
C GLU A 190 -1.66 -23.81 -10.17
N GLN A 191 -0.33 -23.72 -10.22
CA GLN A 191 0.57 -24.87 -10.36
C GLN A 191 1.07 -25.38 -9.00
N GLU A 192 0.56 -24.85 -7.89
CA GLU A 192 1.00 -25.14 -6.51
C GLU A 192 2.49 -24.82 -6.25
N LYS A 193 3.11 -24.01 -7.11
CA LYS A 193 4.49 -23.52 -6.98
C LYS A 193 4.54 -22.30 -6.06
N TYR A 194 4.09 -22.45 -4.82
CA TYR A 194 3.93 -21.34 -3.88
C TYR A 194 5.23 -20.59 -3.60
N SER A 195 6.36 -21.28 -3.44
CA SER A 195 7.66 -20.62 -3.21
C SER A 195 8.06 -19.68 -4.36
N ALA A 196 7.86 -20.11 -5.61
CA ALA A 196 8.13 -19.28 -6.78
C ALA A 196 7.16 -18.09 -6.90
N ALA A 197 5.90 -18.28 -6.50
CA ALA A 197 4.93 -17.16 -6.43
C ALA A 197 5.34 -16.12 -5.37
N VAL A 198 5.82 -16.57 -4.19
CA VAL A 198 6.32 -15.68 -3.13
C VAL A 198 7.51 -14.87 -3.60
N GLU A 199 8.47 -15.47 -4.31
CA GLU A 199 9.61 -14.73 -4.89
C GLU A 199 9.16 -13.60 -5.83
N LEU A 200 8.14 -13.86 -6.66
CA LEU A 200 7.58 -12.84 -7.55
C LEU A 200 6.85 -11.75 -6.78
N TYR A 201 6.11 -12.09 -5.72
CA TYR A 201 5.49 -11.11 -4.84
C TYR A 201 6.50 -10.24 -4.14
N ASP A 202 7.57 -10.84 -3.61
CA ASP A 202 8.66 -10.14 -2.96
C ASP A 202 9.34 -9.18 -3.93
N LYS A 203 9.52 -9.59 -5.19
CA LYS A 203 10.06 -8.75 -6.25
C LYS A 203 9.17 -7.53 -6.56
N ILE A 204 7.84 -7.68 -6.59
CA ILE A 204 6.92 -6.59 -6.94
C ILE A 204 6.43 -5.75 -5.76
N TYR A 205 6.82 -6.11 -4.54
CA TYR A 205 6.41 -5.45 -3.33
C TYR A 205 6.95 -4.02 -3.25
N MET A 206 6.06 -3.03 -3.19
CA MET A 206 6.43 -1.61 -3.18
C MET A 206 6.54 -0.99 -1.78
N GLY A 207 6.41 -1.79 -0.72
CA GLY A 207 6.57 -1.36 0.68
C GLY A 207 5.30 -1.53 1.50
N ASP A 208 5.35 -1.10 2.76
CA ASP A 208 4.35 -1.41 3.80
C ASP A 208 2.90 -1.08 3.42
N TYR A 209 2.70 -0.12 2.51
CA TYR A 209 1.38 0.29 2.04
C TYR A 209 0.89 -0.47 0.79
N ASP A 210 1.71 -1.33 0.17
CA ASP A 210 1.28 -2.25 -0.90
C ASP A 210 0.60 -3.49 -0.28
N VAL A 211 -0.53 -3.23 0.37
CA VAL A 211 -1.26 -4.22 1.18
C VAL A 211 -1.88 -5.33 0.32
N GLU A 212 -2.15 -5.05 -0.95
CA GLU A 212 -2.65 -6.06 -1.88
C GLU A 212 -1.58 -7.11 -2.16
N VAL A 213 -0.37 -6.70 -2.57
CA VAL A 213 0.74 -7.63 -2.81
C VAL A 213 1.12 -8.36 -1.52
N ALA A 214 1.19 -7.65 -0.38
CA ALA A 214 1.49 -8.27 0.91
C ALA A 214 0.47 -9.36 1.29
N ARG A 215 -0.82 -9.15 1.00
CA ARG A 215 -1.87 -10.16 1.21
C ARG A 215 -1.71 -11.35 0.27
N PHE A 216 -1.47 -11.13 -1.02
CA PHE A 216 -1.26 -12.23 -1.96
C PHE A 216 -0.03 -13.06 -1.60
N ARG A 217 1.07 -12.39 -1.27
CA ARG A 217 2.29 -13.01 -0.73
C ARG A 217 1.97 -13.87 0.48
N ALA A 218 1.27 -13.32 1.47
CA ALA A 218 0.96 -14.01 2.71
C ALA A 218 0.03 -15.23 2.52
N LEU A 219 -0.96 -15.13 1.62
CA LEU A 219 -1.81 -16.26 1.25
C LEU A 219 -0.99 -17.38 0.58
N ALA A 220 -0.14 -17.03 -0.39
CA ALA A 220 0.70 -18.00 -1.09
C ALA A 220 1.72 -18.66 -0.14
N ASP A 221 2.41 -17.85 0.67
CA ASP A 221 3.40 -18.32 1.65
C ASP A 221 2.76 -19.27 2.66
N ARG A 222 1.61 -18.90 3.24
CA ARG A 222 0.87 -19.77 4.16
C ARG A 222 0.43 -21.08 3.52
N LYS A 223 -0.03 -21.06 2.26
CA LYS A 223 -0.37 -22.30 1.50
C LYS A 223 0.85 -23.17 1.25
N GLY A 224 2.03 -22.56 1.07
CA GLY A 224 3.32 -23.24 0.97
C GLY A 224 3.92 -23.69 2.32
N GLY A 225 3.23 -23.49 3.45
CA GLY A 225 3.69 -23.91 4.78
C GLY A 225 4.39 -22.81 5.61
N GLY A 226 4.42 -21.57 5.12
CA GLY A 226 4.94 -20.42 5.87
C GLY A 226 4.10 -20.10 7.11
N THR A 227 4.76 -19.67 8.19
CA THR A 227 4.13 -19.45 9.51
C THR A 227 4.20 -18.01 10.02
N VAL A 228 4.99 -17.15 9.38
CA VAL A 228 5.18 -15.75 9.76
C VAL A 228 5.40 -14.92 8.50
N PHE A 229 4.84 -13.71 8.50
CA PHE A 229 5.13 -12.74 7.45
C PHE A 229 6.56 -12.24 7.57
N ASN A 230 7.37 -12.46 6.54
CA ASN A 230 8.70 -11.89 6.40
C ASN A 230 8.66 -10.83 5.31
N SER A 231 8.61 -9.56 5.72
CA SER A 231 8.60 -8.45 4.75
C SER A 231 9.93 -8.40 4.00
N PRO A 232 9.93 -8.35 2.66
CA PRO A 232 11.11 -7.99 1.91
C PRO A 232 11.59 -6.61 2.37
N LYS A 233 12.89 -6.45 2.61
CA LYS A 233 13.45 -5.12 2.81
C LYS A 233 13.29 -4.36 1.49
N VAL A 234 12.31 -3.46 1.42
CA VAL A 234 12.24 -2.52 0.31
C VAL A 234 13.41 -1.57 0.48
N GLU A 235 14.37 -1.61 -0.44
CA GLU A 235 15.30 -0.51 -0.63
C GLU A 235 14.44 0.73 -0.85
N GLN A 236 14.33 1.55 0.20
CA GLN A 236 13.57 2.79 0.14
C GLN A 236 14.18 3.60 -1.00
N ILE A 237 13.45 3.72 -2.11
CA ILE A 237 13.69 4.83 -3.02
C ILE A 237 13.46 6.06 -2.16
N GLU A 238 14.54 6.75 -1.78
CA GLU A 238 14.54 7.93 -0.92
C GLU A 238 13.62 9.02 -1.49
N GLN A 239 12.33 8.94 -1.19
CA GLN A 239 11.38 10.02 -1.47
C GLN A 239 11.31 11.03 -0.31
N ILE A 240 12.18 10.87 0.71
CA ILE A 240 12.26 11.78 1.86
C ILE A 240 13.15 13.00 1.55
N GLU A 241 14.05 12.94 0.57
CA GLU A 241 14.88 14.09 0.21
C GLU A 241 14.13 15.15 -0.63
N LEU A 242 13.13 14.75 -1.41
CA LEU A 242 12.34 15.68 -2.23
C LEU A 242 11.49 16.66 -1.40
N ILE A 243 11.14 16.32 -0.15
CA ILE A 243 10.37 17.23 0.73
C ILE A 243 11.28 18.29 1.38
N LYS A 244 12.55 17.96 1.62
CA LYS A 244 13.53 18.93 2.15
C LYS A 244 13.92 19.95 1.08
N ASP A 245 14.11 19.51 -0.16
CA ASP A 245 14.45 20.40 -1.26
C ASP A 245 13.29 21.26 -1.72
N ASN A 246 12.05 20.76 -1.67
CA ASN A 246 10.90 21.58 -2.06
C ASN A 246 10.61 22.70 -1.04
N LYS A 247 10.91 22.49 0.25
CA LYS A 247 10.89 23.55 1.29
C LYS A 247 12.05 24.55 1.14
N ARG A 248 13.21 24.12 0.63
CA ARG A 248 14.37 24.99 0.37
C ARG A 248 14.16 25.83 -0.90
N ALA A 249 13.54 25.25 -1.94
CA ALA A 249 13.21 25.92 -3.19
C ALA A 249 12.07 26.94 -3.05
N THR A 250 11.03 26.64 -2.25
CA THR A 250 9.96 27.62 -1.93
C THR A 250 10.48 28.79 -1.08
N ARG A 251 11.41 28.55 -0.15
CA ARG A 251 12.07 29.63 0.61
C ARG A 251 12.98 30.50 -0.26
N ARG A 252 13.71 29.93 -1.23
CA ARG A 252 14.51 30.70 -2.21
C ARG A 252 13.65 31.56 -3.13
N ARG A 253 12.55 31.02 -3.67
CA ARG A 253 11.62 31.77 -4.53
C ARG A 253 10.93 32.93 -3.81
N ALA A 254 10.59 32.77 -2.52
CA ALA A 254 10.02 33.85 -1.71
C ALA A 254 11.04 34.95 -1.36
N ALA A 255 12.33 34.61 -1.27
CA ALA A 255 13.41 35.58 -1.05
C ALA A 255 13.75 36.38 -2.33
N GLU A 256 13.65 35.75 -3.50
CA GLU A 256 13.88 36.40 -4.80
C GLU A 256 12.72 37.33 -5.22
N SER A 257 11.46 36.98 -4.90
CA SER A 257 10.30 37.84 -5.19
C SER A 257 10.28 39.13 -4.35
N ASN A 258 10.83 39.09 -3.14
CA ASN A 258 10.95 40.27 -2.25
C ASN A 258 12.14 41.18 -2.60
N LYS A 259 13.08 40.70 -3.42
CA LYS A 259 14.19 41.52 -3.94
C LYS A 259 13.78 42.26 -5.22
N SER A 260 13.00 41.60 -6.07
CA SER A 260 12.45 42.17 -7.32
C SER A 260 11.39 43.26 -7.08
N SER A 261 10.58 43.15 -6.03
CA SER A 261 9.53 44.13 -5.71
C SER A 261 10.09 45.46 -5.16
N ASN A 262 11.25 45.43 -4.48
CA ASN A 262 11.92 46.63 -3.97
C ASN A 262 12.73 47.41 -5.03
N GLU A 263 13.06 46.80 -6.18
CA GLU A 263 13.71 47.51 -7.30
C GLU A 263 12.70 48.14 -8.28
N ILE A 264 11.45 47.66 -8.30
CA ILE A 264 10.40 48.20 -9.19
C ILE A 264 9.71 49.42 -8.56
N GLU A 265 9.61 49.51 -7.23
CA GLU A 265 9.02 50.69 -6.55
C GLU A 265 9.91 51.95 -6.59
N LYS A 266 11.22 51.84 -6.87
CA LYS A 266 12.12 53.00 -6.99
C LYS A 266 12.16 53.64 -8.38
N LYS A 267 11.64 52.98 -9.43
CA LYS A 267 11.69 53.47 -10.82
C LYS A 267 10.38 54.07 -11.36
N SER A 268 9.28 54.06 -10.58
CA SER A 268 7.96 54.53 -11.05
C SER A 268 7.51 55.89 -10.46
N ARG A 269 8.42 56.67 -9.86
CA ARG A 269 8.06 57.97 -9.24
C ARG A 269 8.32 59.23 -10.08
N THR A 270 8.64 59.09 -11.36
CA THR A 270 8.83 60.23 -12.27
C THR A 270 8.25 59.95 -13.64
N THR A 271 6.95 60.22 -13.83
CA THR A 271 6.33 60.93 -14.98
C THR A 271 4.80 60.81 -14.93
N THR A 272 4.17 61.88 -14.43
CA THR A 272 2.97 62.58 -14.91
C THR A 272 1.81 61.87 -15.66
N ARG A 273 0.62 61.99 -15.02
CA ARG A 273 -0.70 62.51 -15.48
C ARG A 273 -1.66 61.71 -16.42
N SER A 274 -2.93 61.72 -15.96
CA SER A 274 -4.24 61.50 -16.64
C SER A 274 -4.51 60.08 -17.20
N ASN A 275 -5.65 59.42 -17.01
CA ASN A 275 -7.04 59.80 -16.72
C ASN A 275 -7.73 58.76 -15.80
N ALA A 276 -8.76 59.21 -15.09
CA ALA A 276 -9.55 58.42 -14.16
C ALA A 276 -10.53 57.46 -14.86
N VAL A 277 -10.65 56.23 -14.35
CA VAL A 277 -11.90 55.45 -14.36
C VAL A 277 -12.03 54.74 -13.01
N LYS A 278 -13.03 55.14 -12.20
CA LYS A 278 -13.48 54.43 -11.00
C LYS A 278 -14.38 53.28 -11.43
N VAL A 279 -14.09 52.06 -10.97
CA VAL A 279 -15.09 50.97 -10.89
C VAL A 279 -15.02 50.36 -9.49
N GLU A 280 -16.09 50.56 -8.72
CA GLU A 280 -16.30 49.96 -7.40
C GLU A 280 -16.52 48.45 -7.51
N LYS A 281 -15.86 47.67 -6.64
CA LYS A 281 -16.19 46.26 -6.42
C LYS A 281 -17.26 46.14 -5.32
N LYS A 282 -18.52 45.88 -5.68
CA LYS A 282 -19.52 45.32 -4.75
C LYS A 282 -19.35 43.79 -4.68
N LYS A 283 -19.19 43.25 -3.46
CA LYS A 283 -19.25 41.81 -3.16
C LYS A 283 -20.71 41.43 -3.00
N ASP A 284 -21.22 40.54 -3.84
CA ASP A 284 -22.52 39.90 -3.62
C ASP A 284 -22.33 38.39 -3.47
N THR A 285 -22.48 37.90 -2.23
CA THR A 285 -22.30 36.49 -1.83
C THR A 285 -23.61 35.70 -1.84
N ALA A 286 -24.70 36.27 -2.34
CA ALA A 286 -26.02 35.63 -2.36
C ALA A 286 -26.12 34.48 -3.38
N SER A 287 -25.33 34.49 -4.44
CA SER A 287 -25.41 33.51 -5.55
C SER A 287 -24.77 32.15 -5.22
N LEU A 288 -23.79 32.13 -4.31
CA LEU A 288 -23.03 30.92 -3.94
C LEU A 288 -23.80 29.98 -2.99
N ARG A 289 -24.75 30.51 -2.19
CA ARG A 289 -25.53 29.70 -1.24
C ARG A 289 -26.63 28.85 -1.89
N LYS A 290 -27.10 29.22 -3.08
CA LYS A 290 -28.16 28.49 -3.80
C LYS A 290 -27.64 27.25 -4.55
N LEU A 291 -26.32 27.15 -4.74
CA LEU A 291 -25.66 26.08 -5.49
C LEU A 291 -25.31 24.83 -4.65
N LEU A 292 -25.29 24.95 -3.31
CA LEU A 292 -24.78 23.88 -2.44
C LEU A 292 -25.84 23.01 -1.75
N LYS A 293 -27.15 23.24 -1.95
CA LYS A 293 -28.27 22.45 -1.38
C LYS A 293 -27.98 21.85 0.01
N ILE A 294 -27.58 22.69 0.95
CA ILE A 294 -27.45 22.29 2.35
C ILE A 294 -28.79 22.63 3.00
N ASP A 295 -29.65 21.63 3.18
CA ASP A 295 -30.83 21.76 4.03
C ASP A 295 -30.40 21.66 5.50
N ARG A 296 -31.12 22.40 6.35
CA ARG A 296 -30.85 22.60 7.78
C ARG A 296 -31.04 21.34 8.61
#